data_AF-A0A9E3W227-F1
#
_entry.id   AF-A0A9E3W227-F1
#
_cell.length_a   1.000
_cell.length_b   1.000
_cell.length_c   1.000
_cell.angle_alpha   90.00
_cell.angle_beta   90.00
_cell.angle_gamma   90.00
#
_symmetry.space_group_name_H-M   'P 1'
#
loop_
_entity.id
_entity.type
_entity.pdbx_description
1 polymer ?
#
loop_
_entity_poly.entity_id
_entity_poly.type
_entity_poly.pdbx_seq_one_letter_code
_entity_poly.pdbx_strand_id
1 'polypeptide(L)' 'LEAGKTYAARLYLDAEDAHWDENPTAYTIVNKEVEKGETLVLKLAAGGGAAVSFMLVE' A
#
# COMPACT_ATOMS: atom_id res chain seq x y z
N LEU A 1 6.68 -11.90 5.49
CA LEU A 1 5.47 -12.70 5.77
C LEU A 1 5.87 -14.14 6.03
N GLU A 2 5.16 -14.83 6.91
CA GLU A 2 5.42 -16.23 7.23
C GLU A 2 5.03 -17.14 6.06
N ALA A 3 5.77 -18.24 5.88
CA ALA A 3 5.49 -19.17 4.79
C ALA A 3 4.19 -19.93 5.05
N GLY A 4 3.35 -20.08 4.03
CA GLY A 4 2.05 -20.76 4.14
C GLY A 4 0.98 -19.97 4.91
N LYS A 5 1.20 -18.68 5.18
CA LYS A 5 0.21 -17.79 5.80
C LYS A 5 -0.23 -16.70 4.84
N THR A 6 -1.54 -16.42 4.84
CA THR A 6 -2.16 -15.34 4.08
C THR A 6 -2.36 -14.13 4.98
N TYR A 7 -2.04 -12.94 4.46
CA TYR A 7 -2.18 -11.68 5.18
C TYR A 7 -3.12 -10.76 4.42
N ALA A 8 -4.02 -10.08 5.12
CA ALA A 8 -4.73 -8.92 4.61
C ALA A 8 -3.78 -7.72 4.63
N ALA A 9 -3.31 -7.33 3.45
CA ALA A 9 -2.53 -6.13 3.23
C ALA A 9 -3.47 -4.94 3.01
N ARG A 10 -3.33 -3.91 3.85
CA ARG A 10 -3.96 -2.60 3.65
C ARG A 10 -2.90 -1.60 3.24
N LEU A 11 -2.97 -1.17 1.99
CA LEU A 11 -2.03 -0.25 1.36
C LEU A 11 -2.63 1.15 1.39
N TYR A 12 -1.85 2.11 1.87
CA TYR A 12 -2.16 3.54 1.87
C TYR A 12 -1.19 4.19 0.88
N LEU A 13 -1.70 4.59 -0.27
CA LEU A 13 -0.90 5.04 -1.41
C LEU A 13 -1.27 6.46 -1.77
N ASP A 14 -0.30 7.21 -2.29
CA ASP A 14 -0.59 8.43 -3.05
C ASP A 14 -1.66 8.16 -4.13
N ALA A 15 -2.60 9.09 -4.29
CA ALA A 15 -3.53 9.06 -5.42
C ALA A 15 -2.82 9.36 -6.75
N GLU A 16 -3.49 9.12 -7.88
CA GLU A 16 -2.89 9.33 -9.21
C GLU A 16 -2.47 10.79 -9.46
N ASP A 17 -3.22 11.74 -8.88
CA ASP A 17 -3.02 13.18 -8.95
C ASP A 17 -2.43 13.78 -7.66
N ALA A 18 -1.84 12.95 -6.80
CA ALA A 18 -1.20 13.42 -5.58
C ALA A 18 0.08 14.21 -5.90
N HIS A 19 0.28 15.32 -5.18
CA HIS A 19 1.49 16.12 -5.26
C HIS A 19 1.66 16.91 -3.97
N TRP A 20 2.86 16.98 -3.42
CA TRP A 20 3.10 17.64 -2.12
C TRP A 20 2.68 19.13 -2.09
N ASP A 21 2.74 19.82 -3.22
CA ASP A 21 2.37 21.25 -3.34
C ASP A 21 0.91 21.45 -3.76
N GLU A 22 0.49 20.84 -4.88
CA GLU A 22 -0.82 21.09 -5.50
C GLU A 22 -1.96 20.28 -4.86
N ASN A 23 -1.68 19.05 -4.39
CA ASN A 23 -2.70 18.13 -3.88
C ASN A 23 -2.15 17.17 -2.81
N PRO A 24 -1.71 17.68 -1.63
CA PRO A 24 -0.94 16.89 -0.66
C PRO A 24 -1.75 15.84 0.11
N THR A 25 -3.07 15.95 0.12
CA THR A 25 -3.96 15.08 0.91
C THR A 25 -4.60 13.97 0.08
N ALA A 26 -4.29 13.86 -1.21
CA ALA A 26 -4.88 12.85 -2.07
C ALA A 26 -4.20 11.50 -1.88
N TYR A 27 -4.94 10.55 -1.31
CA TYR A 27 -4.48 9.18 -1.11
C TYR A 27 -5.59 8.18 -1.40
N THR A 28 -5.19 6.95 -1.70
CA THR A 28 -6.06 5.81 -1.92
C THR A 28 -5.76 4.71 -0.91
N ILE A 29 -6.79 3.96 -0.53
CA ILE A 29 -6.65 2.78 0.33
C ILE A 29 -7.04 1.55 -0.47
N VAL A 30 -6.09 0.61 -0.61
CA VAL A 30 -6.31 -0.65 -1.31
C VAL A 30 -6.17 -1.79 -0.32
N ASN A 31 -7.14 -2.71 -0.33
CA ASN A 31 -7.06 -3.94 0.47
C ASN A 31 -6.81 -5.11 -0.47
N LYS A 32 -5.85 -5.97 -0.13
CA LYS A 32 -5.49 -7.15 -0.91
C LYS A 32 -5.01 -8.27 0.01
N GLU A 33 -5.36 -9.51 -0.29
CA GLU A 33 -4.72 -10.68 0.33
C GLU A 33 -3.37 -10.96 -0.32
N VAL A 34 -2.36 -11.23 0.50
CA VAL A 34 -1.00 -11.48 0.04
C VAL A 34 -0.32 -12.59 0.82
N GLU A 35 0.60 -13.28 0.16
CA GLU A 35 1.44 -14.30 0.76
C GLU A 35 2.93 -13.97 0.67
N LYS A 36 3.75 -14.75 1.38
CA LYS A 36 5.22 -14.64 1.30
C LYS A 36 5.69 -14.89 -0.14
N GLY A 37 6.40 -13.92 -0.70
CA GLY A 37 7.01 -14.01 -2.04
C GLY A 37 6.29 -13.16 -3.09
N GLU A 38 5.10 -12.64 -2.77
CA GLU A 38 4.46 -11.64 -3.62
C GLU A 38 5.22 -10.32 -3.65
N THR A 39 5.20 -9.68 -4.81
CA THR A 39 5.77 -8.35 -5.02
C THR A 39 4.67 -7.32 -5.10
N LEU A 40 4.79 -6.25 -4.32
CA LEU A 40 3.91 -5.08 -4.40
C LEU A 40 4.64 -3.95 -5.11
N VAL A 41 4.06 -3.44 -6.19
CA VAL A 41 4.57 -2.28 -6.91
C VAL A 41 3.84 -1.05 -6.39
N LEU A 42 4.57 -0.15 -5.72
CA LEU A 42 4.03 1.08 -5.13
C LEU A 42 4.50 2.26 -5.96
N LYS A 43 3.57 2.97 -6.60
CA LYS A 43 3.87 4.21 -7.32
C LYS A 43 3.82 5.37 -6.33
N LEU A 44 4.92 6.12 -6.22
CA LEU A 44 5.01 7.27 -5.33
C LEU A 44 4.89 8.56 -6.13
N ALA A 45 4.13 9.51 -5.60
CA ALA A 45 4.09 10.87 -6.10
C ALA A 45 5.33 11.67 -5.66
N ALA A 46 5.55 12.82 -6.29
CA ALA A 46 6.62 13.72 -5.89
C ALA A 46 6.41 14.20 -4.44
N GLY A 47 7.40 13.94 -3.57
CA GLY A 47 7.33 14.28 -2.14
C GLY A 47 6.32 13.45 -1.33
N GLY A 48 5.71 12.43 -1.94
CA GLY A 48 4.72 11.56 -1.32
C GLY A 48 5.32 10.30 -0.70
N GLY A 49 4.50 9.26 -0.57
CA GLY A 49 4.90 8.01 0.06
C GLY A 49 3.84 6.92 0.01
N ALA A 50 4.16 5.81 0.67
CA ALA A 50 3.23 4.71 0.84
C ALA A 50 3.41 4.08 2.22
N ALA A 51 2.33 3.55 2.79
CA ALA A 51 2.35 2.73 3.99
C ALA A 51 1.59 1.43 3.74
N VAL A 52 2.02 0.34 4.37
CA VAL A 52 1.37 -0.97 4.25
C VAL A 52 1.23 -1.61 5.62
N SER A 53 0.01 -1.99 5.97
CA SER A 53 -0.29 -2.80 7.14
C SER A 53 -0.53 -4.24 6.70
N PHE A 54 0.15 -5.21 7.30
CA PHE A 54 -0.10 -6.64 7.08
C PHE A 54 -0.75 -7.23 8.32
N MET A 55 -1.98 -7.72 8.18
CA MET A 55 -2.73 -8.37 9.26
C MET A 55 -2.89 -9.84 8.89
N LEU A 56 -2.50 -10.74 9.79
CA LEU A 56 -2.69 -12.17 9.56
C LEU A 56 -4.19 -12.46 9.42
N VAL A 57 -4.56 -13.23 8.39
CA VAL A 57 -5.91 -13.80 8.27
C VAL A 57 -5.84 -15.17 8.96
N GLU A 58 -6.68 -15.40 9.95
CA GLU A 58 -6.82 -16.69 10.64
C GLU A 58 -7.63 -17.71 9.82
#